data_AF-A0A1S8TQK7-F1
#
_entry.id   AF-A0A1S8TQK7-F1
#
_cell.length_a   1.000
_cell.length_b   1.000
_cell.length_c   1.000
_cell.angle_alpha   90.00
_cell.angle_beta   90.00
_cell.angle_gamma   90.00
#
_symmetry.space_group_name_H-M   'P 1'
#
loop_
_entity.id
_entity.type
_entity.pdbx_description
1 polymer ?
#
loop_
_entity_poly.entity_id
_entity_poly.type
_entity_poly.pdbx_seq_one_letter_code
_entity_poly.pdbx_strand_id
1 'polypeptide(L)'
;MYLKKRGTVLISTIIILALMTTLGCLIFEMMRNNNELRSVYEFDKDIYDLDKDEEEILYKCMQELNDKYKENQLNEAESMFLNDFDIEIDDDSSLNYKAQDDKFFLNTKNRNDRIRKREISYIFKKDEMILIPTYKFMNEDE
;
A
#
# COMPACT_ATOMS: atom_id res chain seq x y z
N MET A 1 22.63 -61.56 22.49
CA MET A 1 23.26 -60.25 22.22
C MET A 1 22.71 -59.55 20.97
N TYR A 2 22.49 -60.27 19.85
CA TYR A 2 21.93 -59.73 18.60
C TYR A 2 20.52 -59.10 18.74
N LEU A 3 19.60 -59.80 19.41
CA LEU A 3 18.24 -59.31 19.68
C LEU A 3 18.23 -58.01 20.49
N LYS A 4 19.10 -57.89 21.50
CA LYS A 4 19.25 -56.68 22.31
C LYS A 4 19.72 -55.50 21.44
N LYS A 5 20.69 -55.74 20.56
CA LYS A 5 21.24 -54.71 19.65
C LYS A 5 20.20 -54.22 18.63
N ARG A 6 19.42 -55.13 18.03
CA ARG A 6 18.31 -54.76 17.12
C ARG A 6 17.18 -54.02 17.85
N GLY A 7 16.81 -54.47 19.05
CA GLY A 7 15.80 -53.81 19.86
C GLY A 7 16.18 -52.37 20.23
N THR A 8 17.45 -52.14 20.61
CA THR A 8 17.93 -50.78 20.91
C THR A 8 17.89 -49.86 19.68
N VAL A 9 18.28 -50.36 18.50
CA VAL A 9 18.21 -49.58 17.25
C VAL A 9 16.76 -49.21 16.92
N LEU A 10 15.82 -50.12 17.16
CA LEU A 10 14.39 -49.90 16.89
C LEU A 10 13.79 -48.87 17.85
N ILE A 11 14.18 -48.91 19.14
CA ILE A 11 13.77 -47.90 20.12
C ILE A 11 14.36 -46.53 19.77
N SER A 12 15.65 -46.45 19.45
CA SER A 12 16.30 -45.19 19.07
C SER A 12 15.68 -44.57 17.83
N THR A 13 15.33 -45.37 16.83
CA THR A 13 14.68 -44.86 15.60
C THR A 13 13.28 -44.33 15.87
N ILE A 14 12.48 -44.99 16.71
CA ILE A 14 11.16 -44.48 17.13
C ILE A 14 11.29 -43.15 17.87
N ILE A 15 12.27 -43.02 18.77
CA ILE A 15 12.52 -41.79 19.52
C ILE A 15 12.90 -40.64 18.58
N ILE A 16 13.78 -40.90 17.60
CA ILE A 16 14.20 -39.89 16.60
C ILE A 16 13.00 -39.46 15.75
N LEU A 17 12.17 -40.40 15.30
CA LEU A 17 10.96 -40.10 14.54
C LEU A 17 9.99 -39.23 15.34
N ALA A 18 9.76 -39.56 16.61
CA ALA A 18 8.91 -38.77 17.50
C ALA A 18 9.43 -37.34 17.67
N LEU A 19 10.74 -37.16 17.89
CA LEU A 19 11.38 -35.85 17.98
C LEU A 19 11.24 -35.03 16.70
N MET A 20 11.42 -35.67 15.54
CA MET A 20 11.27 -35.01 14.23
C MET A 20 9.84 -34.54 14.01
N THR A 21 8.83 -35.34 14.38
CA THR A 21 7.43 -34.91 14.29
C THR A 21 7.11 -33.74 15.22
N THR A 22 7.61 -33.73 16.45
CA THR A 22 7.37 -32.61 17.38
C THR A 22 8.03 -31.32 16.90
N LEU A 23 9.24 -31.40 16.36
CA LEU A 23 9.93 -30.25 15.77
C LEU A 23 9.21 -29.76 14.51
N GLY A 24 8.71 -30.68 13.68
CA GLY A 24 7.93 -30.34 12.48
C GLY A 24 6.66 -29.55 12.82
N CYS A 25 5.92 -29.96 13.86
CA CYS A 25 4.74 -29.23 14.34
C CYS A 25 5.10 -27.81 14.80
N LEU A 26 6.17 -27.64 15.58
CA LEU A 26 6.62 -26.33 16.07
C LEU A 26 7.03 -25.40 14.92
N ILE A 27 7.80 -25.92 13.95
CA ILE A 27 8.25 -25.13 12.79
C ILE A 27 7.03 -24.73 11.93
N PHE A 28 6.05 -25.61 11.77
CA PHE A 28 4.81 -25.30 11.04
C PHE A 28 4.01 -24.18 11.72
N GLU A 29 3.84 -24.24 13.05
CA GLU A 29 3.18 -23.16 13.82
C GLU A 29 3.94 -21.84 13.69
N MET A 30 5.27 -21.85 13.77
CA MET A 30 6.08 -20.64 13.55
C MET A 30 5.95 -20.08 12.14
N MET A 31 5.97 -20.93 11.10
CA MET A 31 5.78 -20.50 9.71
C MET A 31 4.40 -19.91 9.50
N ARG A 32 3.36 -20.53 10.06
CA ARG A 32 1.99 -20.03 9.99
C ARG A 32 1.89 -18.67 10.69
N ASN A 33 2.39 -18.55 11.91
CA ASN A 33 2.39 -17.29 12.65
C ASN A 33 3.15 -16.20 11.91
N ASN A 34 4.32 -16.50 11.35
CA ASN A 34 5.08 -15.52 10.56
C ASN A 34 4.34 -15.07 9.30
N ASN A 35 3.61 -15.97 8.63
CA ASN A 35 2.76 -15.59 7.49
C ASN A 35 1.57 -14.74 7.91
N GLU A 36 0.95 -15.04 9.05
CA GLU A 36 -0.15 -14.22 9.60
C GLU A 36 0.38 -12.84 10.03
N LEU A 37 1.51 -12.78 10.75
CA LEU A 37 2.22 -11.56 11.14
C LEU A 37 2.70 -10.74 9.94
N ARG A 38 3.03 -11.36 8.80
CA ARG A 38 3.42 -10.64 7.59
C ARG A 38 2.33 -9.65 7.16
N SER A 39 1.06 -10.00 7.29
CA SER A 39 -0.05 -9.09 6.99
C SER A 39 -0.11 -7.89 7.95
N VAL A 40 0.38 -8.05 9.18
CA VAL A 40 0.49 -6.99 10.19
C VAL A 40 1.72 -6.10 9.94
N TYR A 41 2.82 -6.65 9.42
CA TYR A 41 4.00 -5.85 9.04
C TYR A 41 3.83 -5.15 7.69
N GLU A 42 3.07 -5.72 6.74
CA GLU A 42 2.66 -5.01 5.53
C GLU A 42 1.69 -3.85 5.85
N PHE A 43 1.10 -3.84 7.06
CA PHE A 43 0.26 -2.76 7.59
C PHE A 43 1.03 -1.48 7.94
N ASP A 44 2.37 -1.49 7.99
CA ASP A 44 3.20 -0.27 8.10
C ASP A 44 3.17 0.57 6.80
N LYS A 45 2.62 0.04 5.69
CA LYS A 45 2.14 0.89 4.59
C LYS A 45 0.73 1.36 4.92
N ASP A 46 0.63 2.04 6.06
CA ASP A 46 -0.62 2.51 6.57
C ASP A 46 -1.22 3.43 5.51
N ILE A 47 -2.51 3.27 5.22
CA ILE A 47 -3.25 4.14 4.29
C ILE A 47 -3.19 5.60 4.81
N TYR A 48 -2.80 5.75 6.08
CA TYR A 48 -2.58 6.97 6.84
C TYR A 48 -1.12 7.37 7.03
N ASP A 49 -0.12 6.74 6.39
CA ASP A 49 1.24 7.33 6.27
C ASP A 49 1.22 8.48 5.26
N LEU A 50 0.27 9.41 5.44
CA LEU A 50 0.38 10.76 4.91
C LEU A 50 1.06 11.59 5.97
N ASP A 51 2.13 12.25 5.55
CA ASP A 51 2.64 13.33 6.37
C ASP A 51 1.59 14.45 6.42
N LYS A 52 1.61 15.23 7.50
CA LYS A 52 0.68 16.35 7.68
C LYS A 52 0.75 17.33 6.51
N ASP A 53 1.96 17.52 5.97
CA ASP A 53 2.19 18.39 4.81
C ASP A 53 1.58 17.78 3.54
N GLU A 54 1.68 16.45 3.35
CA GLU A 54 1.07 15.73 2.23
C GLU A 54 -0.48 15.79 2.28
N GLU A 55 -1.06 15.69 3.48
CA GLU A 55 -2.50 15.84 3.71
C GLU A 55 -2.98 17.25 3.39
N GLU A 56 -2.26 18.29 3.82
CA GLU A 56 -2.61 19.68 3.54
C GLU A 56 -2.55 19.98 2.04
N ILE A 57 -1.54 19.48 1.34
CA ILE A 57 -1.39 19.59 -0.11
C ILE A 57 -2.56 18.92 -0.81
N LEU A 58 -2.88 17.67 -0.46
CA LEU A 58 -3.99 16.92 -1.08
C LEU A 58 -5.34 17.62 -0.85
N TYR A 59 -5.55 18.18 0.34
CA TYR A 59 -6.75 18.93 0.65
C TYR A 59 -6.89 20.21 -0.19
N LYS A 60 -5.79 20.96 -0.39
CA LYS A 60 -5.78 22.13 -1.29
C LYS A 60 -6.13 21.73 -2.72
N CYS A 61 -5.54 20.65 -3.25
CA CYS A 61 -5.88 20.16 -4.58
C CYS A 61 -7.36 19.81 -4.71
N MET A 62 -7.92 19.14 -3.70
CA MET A 62 -9.32 18.76 -3.69
C MET A 62 -10.24 20.00 -3.71
N GLN A 63 -9.88 21.06 -2.98
CA GLN A 63 -10.62 22.32 -3.02
C GLN A 63 -10.57 22.97 -4.41
N GLU A 64 -9.37 23.12 -4.99
CA GLU A 64 -9.21 23.73 -6.31
C GLU A 64 -9.92 22.96 -7.43
N LEU A 65 -9.87 21.62 -7.38
CA LEU A 65 -10.60 20.78 -8.33
C LEU A 65 -12.10 20.95 -8.19
N ASN A 66 -12.61 21.02 -6.96
CA ASN A 66 -14.03 21.25 -6.71
C ASN A 66 -14.48 22.65 -7.14
N ASP A 67 -13.65 23.67 -6.95
CA ASP A 67 -13.95 25.02 -7.39
C ASP A 67 -13.99 25.10 -8.92
N LYS A 68 -12.99 24.51 -9.61
CA LYS A 68 -12.99 24.38 -11.08
C LYS A 68 -14.20 23.58 -11.59
N TYR A 69 -14.57 22.51 -10.89
CA TYR A 69 -15.74 21.68 -11.22
C TYR A 69 -17.05 22.46 -11.07
N LYS A 70 -17.16 23.34 -10.06
CA LYS A 70 -18.33 24.18 -9.82
C LYS A 70 -18.41 25.37 -10.79
N GLU A 71 -17.28 25.96 -11.17
CA GLU A 71 -17.21 27.09 -12.11
C GLU A 71 -17.49 26.68 -13.56
N ASN A 72 -16.97 25.53 -13.99
CA ASN A 72 -17.24 24.96 -15.31
C ASN A 72 -18.57 24.21 -15.28
N GLN A 73 -19.68 24.93 -15.47
CA GLN A 73 -21.05 24.39 -15.54
C GLN A 73 -21.09 22.97 -16.12
N LEU A 74 -21.35 21.96 -15.24
CA LEU A 74 -21.50 20.49 -15.39
C LEU A 74 -21.17 19.75 -16.72
N ASN A 75 -21.36 20.36 -17.90
CA ASN A 75 -21.11 19.76 -19.21
C ASN A 75 -19.64 19.84 -19.67
N GLU A 76 -18.84 20.81 -19.21
CA GLU A 76 -17.40 20.86 -19.52
C GLU A 76 -16.54 20.13 -18.48
N ALA A 77 -17.06 19.90 -17.28
CA ALA A 77 -16.32 19.23 -16.22
C ALA A 77 -16.07 17.74 -16.51
N GLU A 78 -16.97 17.04 -17.21
CA GLU A 78 -16.66 15.67 -17.69
C GLU A 78 -15.57 15.69 -18.77
N SER A 79 -15.45 16.79 -19.53
CA SER A 79 -14.45 16.90 -20.59
C SER A 79 -13.02 17.03 -20.06
N MET A 80 -12.84 17.52 -18.83
CA MET A 80 -11.51 17.64 -18.22
C MET A 80 -10.87 16.27 -17.95
N PHE A 81 -11.68 15.24 -17.73
CA PHE A 81 -11.22 13.87 -17.48
C PHE A 81 -10.97 13.05 -18.76
N LEU A 82 -11.17 13.66 -19.93
CA LEU A 82 -10.92 13.00 -21.23
C LEU A 82 -9.43 12.92 -21.57
N ASN A 83 -8.61 13.83 -21.03
CA ASN A 83 -7.18 13.90 -21.29
C ASN A 83 -6.41 13.91 -19.98
N ASP A 84 -5.14 13.53 -20.07
CA ASP A 84 -4.20 13.72 -18.97
C ASP A 84 -4.05 15.22 -18.69
N PHE A 85 -4.02 15.59 -17.41
CA PHE A 85 -3.79 16.97 -16.99
C PHE A 85 -3.00 17.01 -15.69
N ASP A 86 -2.24 18.08 -15.52
CA ASP A 86 -1.40 18.29 -14.35
C ASP A 86 -1.83 19.57 -13.63
N ILE A 87 -1.85 19.52 -12.31
CA ILE A 87 -2.09 20.65 -11.42
C ILE A 87 -0.81 20.85 -10.62
N GLU A 88 -0.08 21.91 -10.94
CA GLU A 88 1.04 22.38 -10.13
C GLU A 88 0.50 23.08 -8.88
N ILE A 89 1.00 22.67 -7.72
CA ILE A 89 0.55 23.18 -6.41
C ILE A 89 1.63 24.11 -5.86
N ASP A 90 2.87 23.61 -5.82
CA ASP A 90 4.09 24.32 -5.42
C ASP A 90 5.25 23.84 -6.31
N ASP A 91 6.42 24.48 -6.22
CA ASP A 91 7.62 24.14 -7.01
C ASP A 91 8.01 22.63 -6.92
N ASP A 92 7.64 21.98 -5.82
CA ASP A 92 8.00 20.59 -5.50
C ASP A 92 6.80 19.63 -5.46
N SER A 93 5.57 20.10 -5.72
CA SER A 93 4.35 19.28 -5.58
C SER A 93 3.40 19.45 -6.76
N SER A 94 2.98 18.32 -7.33
CA SER A 94 2.03 18.29 -8.44
C SER A 94 1.02 17.15 -8.32
N LEU A 95 -0.20 17.40 -8.77
CA LEU A 95 -1.26 16.39 -8.90
C LEU A 95 -1.52 16.12 -10.38
N ASN A 96 -1.24 14.91 -10.81
CA ASN A 96 -1.33 14.51 -12.22
C ASN A 96 -2.47 13.53 -12.41
N TYR A 97 -3.40 13.85 -13.29
CA TYR A 97 -4.47 12.94 -13.69
C TYR A 97 -4.07 12.17 -14.94
N LYS A 98 -4.26 10.85 -14.92
CA LYS A 98 -4.13 9.99 -16.08
C LYS A 98 -5.49 9.48 -16.53
N ALA A 99 -5.95 9.93 -17.68
CA ALA A 99 -7.23 9.54 -18.27
C ALA A 99 -7.29 8.04 -18.62
N GLN A 100 -6.17 7.46 -19.07
CA GLN A 100 -6.12 6.04 -19.41
C GLN A 100 -6.36 5.13 -18.20
N ASP A 101 -5.87 5.54 -17.03
CA ASP A 101 -5.93 4.75 -15.79
C ASP A 101 -7.09 5.16 -14.88
N ASP A 102 -7.79 6.26 -15.22
CA ASP A 102 -8.81 6.94 -14.41
C ASP A 102 -8.35 7.21 -12.97
N LYS A 103 -7.14 7.77 -12.84
CA LYS A 103 -6.45 7.92 -11.56
C LYS A 103 -5.67 9.20 -11.46
N PHE A 104 -5.57 9.68 -10.23
CA PHE A 104 -4.67 10.77 -9.87
C PHE A 104 -3.37 10.22 -9.31
N PHE A 105 -2.29 10.96 -9.51
CA PHE A 105 -0.97 10.71 -8.96
C PHE A 105 -0.48 11.98 -8.29
N LEU A 106 -0.32 11.94 -6.97
CA LEU A 106 0.26 13.02 -6.21
C LEU A 106 1.78 12.82 -6.17
N ASN A 107 2.53 13.76 -6.73
CA ASN A 107 3.97 13.87 -6.57
C ASN A 107 4.25 14.88 -5.47
N THR A 108 4.94 14.45 -4.42
CA THR A 108 5.36 15.30 -3.30
C THR A 108 6.77 14.90 -2.85
N LYS A 109 7.35 15.67 -1.94
CA LYS A 109 8.56 15.25 -1.23
C LYS A 109 8.22 14.68 0.13
N ASN A 110 8.86 13.58 0.51
CA ASN A 110 8.77 13.05 1.86
C ASN A 110 9.70 13.82 2.82
N ARG A 111 9.63 13.52 4.13
CA ARG A 111 10.49 14.14 5.17
C ARG A 111 12.00 14.07 4.92
N ASN A 112 12.44 13.14 4.08
CA ASN A 112 13.84 12.96 3.71
C ASN A 112 14.17 13.65 2.38
N ASP A 113 13.32 14.57 1.92
CA ASP A 113 13.46 15.35 0.67
C ASP A 113 13.46 14.47 -0.60
N ARG A 114 12.93 13.24 -0.52
CA ARG A 114 12.81 12.34 -1.67
C ARG A 114 11.47 12.49 -2.36
N ILE A 115 11.48 12.45 -3.68
CA ILE A 115 10.27 12.48 -4.50
C ILE A 115 9.49 11.19 -4.26
N ARG A 116 8.25 11.33 -3.81
CA ARG A 116 7.26 10.29 -3.60
C ARG A 116 6.11 10.53 -4.55
N LYS A 117 5.79 9.51 -5.35
CA LYS A 117 4.64 9.47 -6.24
C LYS A 117 3.58 8.54 -5.68
N ARG A 118 2.45 9.06 -5.24
CA ARG A 118 1.33 8.29 -4.66
C ARG A 118 0.16 8.22 -5.61
N GLU A 119 -0.41 7.03 -5.78
CA GLU A 119 -1.70 6.84 -6.45
C GLU A 119 -2.83 7.35 -5.54
N ILE A 120 -3.69 8.19 -6.10
CA ILE A 120 -4.85 8.78 -5.44
C ILE A 120 -6.09 8.28 -6.19
N SER A 121 -7.00 7.65 -5.45
CA SER A 121 -8.35 7.33 -5.94
C SER A 121 -9.25 8.53 -5.74
N TYR A 122 -10.33 8.64 -6.51
CA TYR A 122 -11.29 9.71 -6.30
C TYR A 122 -12.72 9.17 -6.38
N ILE A 123 -13.64 9.85 -5.70
CA ILE A 123 -15.07 9.56 -5.76
C ILE A 123 -15.85 10.86 -5.86
N PHE A 124 -16.97 10.84 -6.58
CA PHE A 124 -17.93 11.94 -6.57
C PHE A 124 -19.01 11.68 -5.52
N LYS A 125 -19.23 12.64 -4.63
CA LYS A 125 -20.27 12.58 -3.59
C LYS A 125 -20.87 13.96 -3.39
N LYS A 126 -22.19 14.08 -3.58
CA LYS A 126 -22.94 15.35 -3.43
C LYS A 126 -22.34 16.49 -4.26
N ASP A 127 -22.05 16.24 -5.53
CA ASP A 127 -21.48 17.21 -6.48
C ASP A 127 -20.08 17.73 -6.10
N GLU A 128 -19.39 17.00 -5.24
CA GLU A 128 -18.00 17.25 -4.87
C GLU A 128 -17.15 16.02 -5.16
N MET A 129 -15.99 16.25 -5.76
CA MET A 129 -14.91 15.30 -5.87
C MET A 129 -14.17 15.18 -4.53
N ILE A 130 -14.00 13.94 -4.07
CA ILE A 130 -13.23 13.60 -2.89
C ILE A 130 -12.02 12.80 -3.35
N LEU A 131 -10.82 13.33 -3.06
CA LEU A 131 -9.56 12.63 -3.30
C LEU A 131 -9.23 11.74 -2.10
N ILE A 132 -8.91 10.48 -2.37
CA ILE A 132 -8.65 9.45 -1.37
C ILE A 132 -7.24 8.87 -1.63
N PRO A 133 -6.28 9.12 -0.74
CA PRO A 133 -4.93 8.59 -0.92
C PRO A 133 -4.92 7.07 -0.78
N THR A 134 -4.06 6.41 -1.56
CA THR A 134 -3.89 4.95 -1.49
C THR A 134 -2.54 4.57 -0.88
N TYR A 135 -2.41 3.28 -0.52
CA TYR A 135 -1.15 2.68 -0.06
C TYR A 135 -0.13 2.49 -1.18
N LYS A 136 -0.49 2.72 -2.45
CA LYS A 136 0.40 2.54 -3.59
C LYS A 136 1.18 3.82 -3.81
N PHE A 137 2.46 3.78 -3.49
CA PHE A 137 3.39 4.85 -3.80
C PHE A 137 4.72 4.27 -4.29
N MET A 138 5.45 5.07 -5.04
CA MET A 138 6.82 4.82 -5.47
C MET A 138 7.68 5.98 -5.00
N ASN A 139 8.88 5.69 -4.49
CA ASN A 139 9.90 6.71 -4.28
C ASN A 139 10.85 6.61 -5.47
N GLU A 140 11.23 7.72 -6.10
CA GLU A 140 12.07 7.69 -7.32
C GLU A 140 13.52 7.19 -7.11
N ASP A 141 13.86 6.74 -5.90
CA ASP A 141 15.17 6.18 -5.53
C ASP A 141 15.23 4.63 -5.48
N GLU A 142 14.15 3.91 -5.82
CA GLU A 142 14.08 2.42 -5.90
C GLU A 142 13.53 1.93 -7.25
#